data_AF-A0A1B6HEC6-F1
#
_entry.id   AF-A0A1B6HEC6-F1
#
_cell.length_a   1.000
_cell.length_b   1.000
_cell.length_c   1.000
_cell.angle_alpha   90.00
_cell.angle_beta   90.00
_cell.angle_gamma   90.00
#
_symmetry.space_group_name_H-M   'P 1'
#
loop_
_entity.id
_entity.type
_entity.pdbx_description
1 polymer ?
#
loop_
_entity_poly.entity_id
_entity_poly.type
_entity_poly.pdbx_seq_one_letter_code
_entity_poly.pdbx_strand_id
1 'polypeptide(L)'
;MKKFGFCDLNISIPSHQFKEKCLEELVSLGYKTVALNTTVYEEKNETSKKKKSQNKEVIPPPQATLDPEEVQGKLQILQRITLHFSDANQLQKLTKSENTKKYDIVSVVPKSFTAFQLACACKDIDLISFDASEHPIFMNRKTYNLAVANSIYFEVPYAPAIADSGKRRTTIQVAHAYHTYGKSKNIILSSGITDFLKLRSPYDVANLALLFGLSEEQAKNSMLDTCRALILRAEGRRFSRTAMTMMITDLDLDSDGEPMAKRYKTTEDSDSDMS
;
A
#
# COMPACT_ATOMS: atom_id res chain seq x y z
N MET A 1 2.10 -18.78 14.15
CA MET A 1 1.88 -17.81 13.05
C MET A 1 0.95 -16.69 13.53
N LYS A 2 1.41 -15.42 13.55
CA LYS A 2 0.49 -14.28 13.78
C LYS A 2 -0.61 -14.32 12.72
N LYS A 3 -1.89 -14.42 13.11
CA LYS A 3 -3.02 -14.37 12.16
C LYS A 3 -2.94 -13.05 11.38
N PHE A 4 -2.67 -13.13 10.08
CA PHE A 4 -2.73 -11.97 9.19
C PHE A 4 -4.19 -11.55 9.07
N GLY A 5 -4.50 -10.28 9.33
CA GLY A 5 -5.87 -9.78 9.37
C GLY A 5 -6.25 -9.05 8.09
N PHE A 6 -7.45 -8.47 8.05
CA PHE A 6 -7.87 -7.65 6.92
C PHE A 6 -6.99 -6.41 6.77
N CYS A 7 -6.70 -6.06 5.53
CA CYS A 7 -5.85 -4.94 5.16
C CYS A 7 -6.63 -3.85 4.44
N ASP A 8 -6.29 -2.59 4.71
CA ASP A 8 -6.69 -1.45 3.88
C ASP A 8 -5.45 -0.65 3.48
N LEU A 9 -5.13 -0.66 2.19
CA LEU A 9 -3.87 -0.11 1.69
C LEU A 9 -3.99 1.31 1.12
N ASN A 10 -5.09 2.04 1.39
CA ASN A 10 -5.27 3.37 0.83
C ASN A 10 -6.06 4.33 1.72
N ILE A 11 -5.42 4.84 2.77
CA ILE A 11 -5.97 5.94 3.56
C ILE A 11 -5.24 7.23 3.20
N SER A 12 -5.90 8.14 2.49
CA SER A 12 -5.31 9.41 2.00
C SER A 12 -5.55 10.58 2.96
N ILE A 13 -5.60 10.30 4.26
CA ILE A 13 -5.89 11.30 5.28
C ILE A 13 -4.58 11.93 5.73
N PRO A 14 -4.47 13.26 5.77
CA PRO A 14 -3.24 13.92 6.20
C PRO A 14 -2.82 13.47 7.60
N SER A 15 -1.51 13.26 7.82
CA SER A 15 -1.00 12.72 9.10
C SER A 15 -1.38 13.56 10.32
N HIS A 16 -1.59 14.88 10.16
CA HIS A 16 -2.04 15.76 11.25
C HIS A 16 -3.52 15.54 11.66
N GLN A 17 -4.32 14.93 10.79
CA GLN A 17 -5.72 14.57 11.06
C GLN A 17 -5.85 13.12 11.50
N PHE A 18 -4.83 12.31 11.26
CA PHE A 18 -4.77 10.91 11.68
C PHE A 18 -4.47 10.85 13.19
N LYS A 19 -5.52 10.77 14.00
CA LYS A 19 -5.48 10.76 15.47
C LYS A 19 -5.73 9.37 16.03
N GLU A 20 -5.50 9.18 17.33
CA GLU A 20 -5.78 7.92 18.05
C GLU A 20 -7.20 7.37 17.82
N LYS A 21 -8.22 8.25 17.80
CA LYS A 21 -9.62 7.85 17.54
C LYS A 21 -9.79 7.11 16.20
N CYS A 22 -9.02 7.51 15.19
CA CYS A 22 -9.03 6.88 13.88
C CYS A 22 -8.44 5.45 13.93
N LEU A 23 -7.41 5.24 14.77
CA LEU A 23 -6.85 3.92 15.01
C LEU A 23 -7.84 3.01 15.72
N GLU A 24 -8.51 3.52 16.76
CA GLU A 24 -9.54 2.77 17.49
C GLU A 24 -10.67 2.35 16.56
N GLU A 25 -11.12 3.25 15.68
CA GLU A 25 -12.16 2.95 14.69
C GLU A 25 -11.72 1.87 13.70
N LEU A 26 -10.49 1.96 13.15
CA LEU A 26 -9.94 0.94 12.25
C LEU A 26 -9.86 -0.44 12.90
N VAL A 27 -9.39 -0.50 14.16
CA VAL A 27 -9.32 -1.73 14.94
C VAL A 27 -10.72 -2.26 15.24
N SER A 28 -11.67 -1.39 15.58
CA SER A 28 -13.07 -1.77 15.87
C SER A 28 -13.77 -2.38 14.65
N LEU A 29 -13.44 -1.89 13.44
CA LEU A 29 -13.96 -2.42 12.17
C LEU A 29 -13.29 -3.74 11.77
N GLY A 30 -12.18 -4.11 12.43
CA GLY A 30 -11.47 -5.37 12.20
C GLY A 30 -10.28 -5.29 11.25
N TYR A 31 -9.77 -4.10 10.96
CA TYR A 31 -8.52 -3.94 10.21
C TYR A 31 -7.31 -4.22 11.09
N LYS A 32 -6.30 -4.89 10.52
CA LYS A 32 -5.05 -5.22 11.19
C LYS A 32 -3.84 -4.54 10.56
N THR A 33 -3.88 -4.32 9.25
CA THR A 33 -2.81 -3.64 8.51
C THR A 33 -3.40 -2.52 7.68
N VAL A 34 -2.81 -1.33 7.78
CA VAL A 34 -3.30 -0.13 7.12
C VAL A 34 -2.15 0.59 6.45
N ALA A 35 -2.35 1.15 5.25
CA ALA A 35 -1.35 1.99 4.60
C ALA A 35 -1.83 3.44 4.46
N LEU A 36 -1.01 4.37 4.94
CA LEU A 36 -1.22 5.81 4.76
C LEU A 36 -0.65 6.23 3.41
N ASN A 37 -1.49 6.84 2.59
CA ASN A 37 -1.15 7.21 1.23
C ASN A 37 -0.73 8.68 1.14
N THR A 38 0.45 8.91 0.58
CA THR A 38 0.92 10.25 0.17
C THR A 38 0.80 10.36 -1.34
N THR A 39 -0.09 11.24 -1.82
CA THR A 39 -0.30 11.46 -3.25
C THR A 39 0.64 12.55 -3.77
N VAL A 40 1.33 12.26 -4.86
CA VAL A 40 2.19 13.21 -5.59
C VAL A 40 1.61 13.42 -6.99
N TYR A 41 1.34 14.68 -7.31
CA TYR A 41 0.88 15.09 -8.63
C TYR A 41 2.02 15.67 -9.46
N GLU A 42 1.88 15.63 -10.78
CA GLU A 42 2.78 16.33 -11.69
C GLU A 42 2.74 17.84 -11.40
N GLU A 43 3.92 18.46 -11.26
CA GLU A 43 4.05 19.90 -11.38
C GLU A 43 3.68 20.26 -12.83
N LYS A 44 2.46 20.76 -13.04
CA LYS A 44 2.16 21.49 -14.27
C LYS A 44 3.10 22.69 -14.26
N ASN A 45 3.95 22.81 -15.28
CA ASN A 45 4.76 24.00 -15.51
C ASN A 45 3.83 25.21 -15.70
N GLU A 46 3.33 25.80 -14.62
CA GLU A 46 2.74 27.12 -14.67
C GLU A 46 3.87 28.13 -14.77
N THR A 47 3.81 28.86 -15.87
CA THR A 47 4.64 30.02 -16.21
C THR A 47 4.75 30.99 -15.05
N SER A 48 5.81 30.92 -14.25
CA SER A 48 6.29 32.06 -13.48
C SER A 48 7.81 32.01 -13.27
N LYS A 49 8.47 33.02 -13.85
CA LYS A 49 9.88 33.33 -13.62
C LYS A 49 10.13 33.61 -12.13
N LYS A 50 11.30 33.19 -11.65
CA LYS A 50 11.98 33.48 -10.36
C LYS A 50 11.65 32.54 -9.18
N LYS A 51 12.53 31.56 -8.93
CA LYS A 51 13.69 31.69 -8.02
C LYS A 51 14.54 30.42 -8.06
N LYS A 52 15.86 30.59 -8.25
CA LYS A 52 16.87 29.57 -7.94
C LYS A 52 16.79 29.26 -6.44
N SER A 53 16.48 28.02 -6.07
CA SER A 53 16.92 27.42 -4.82
C SER A 53 16.92 25.90 -4.95
N GLN A 54 18.13 25.32 -4.87
CA GLN A 54 18.52 24.02 -4.30
C GLN A 54 17.64 22.79 -4.59
N ASN A 55 18.27 21.70 -5.05
CA ASN A 55 17.74 20.32 -5.13
C ASN A 55 16.70 20.02 -4.04
N LYS A 56 15.42 20.30 -4.30
CA LYS A 56 14.31 19.74 -3.52
C LYS A 56 13.99 18.43 -4.19
N GLU A 57 14.23 17.33 -3.48
CA GLU A 57 13.71 16.03 -3.89
C GLU A 57 12.20 16.19 -4.14
N VAL A 58 11.75 15.84 -5.35
CA VAL A 58 10.35 15.99 -5.81
C VAL A 58 9.40 15.11 -4.97
N ILE A 59 9.95 14.13 -4.25
CA ILE A 59 9.20 13.20 -3.42
C ILE A 59 9.41 13.55 -1.95
N PRO A 60 8.34 13.80 -1.18
CA PRO A 60 8.47 14.01 0.26
C PRO A 60 8.93 12.72 0.95
N PRO A 61 9.74 12.81 2.02
CA PRO A 61 10.01 11.65 2.85
C PRO A 61 8.72 11.14 3.51
N PRO A 62 8.62 9.83 3.82
CA PRO A 62 7.50 9.29 4.57
C PRO A 62 7.30 10.08 5.86
N GLN A 63 6.06 10.48 6.14
CA GLN A 63 5.75 11.23 7.35
C GLN A 63 5.81 10.29 8.55
N ALA A 64 6.49 10.72 9.62
CA ALA A 64 6.44 10.03 10.90
C ALA A 64 4.99 10.05 11.41
N THR A 65 4.43 8.87 11.64
CA THR A 65 3.13 8.69 12.29
C THR A 65 3.27 8.68 13.81
N LEU A 66 2.12 8.53 14.48
CA LEU A 66 1.98 8.26 15.92
C LEU A 66 3.06 7.33 16.46
N ASP A 67 3.40 7.51 17.74
CA ASP A 67 4.53 6.85 18.36
C ASP A 67 4.40 5.32 18.25
N PRO A 68 5.47 4.59 17.87
CA PRO A 68 5.41 3.15 17.64
C PRO A 68 4.83 2.36 18.82
N GLU A 69 5.02 2.85 20.05
CA GLU A 69 4.53 2.22 21.29
C GLU A 69 3.00 2.22 21.42
N GLU A 70 2.31 3.26 20.94
CA GLU A 70 0.84 3.36 20.99
C GLU A 70 0.16 2.40 20.01
N VAL A 71 0.86 2.10 18.91
CA VAL A 71 0.39 1.26 17.80
C VAL A 71 0.79 -0.21 18.00
N GLN A 72 1.79 -0.47 18.84
CA GLN A 72 2.44 -1.78 18.97
C GLN A 72 1.44 -2.87 19.42
N GLY A 73 1.19 -3.82 18.51
CA GLY A 73 0.34 -4.99 18.75
C GLY A 73 -1.12 -4.83 18.36
N LYS A 74 -1.61 -3.61 18.12
CA LYS A 74 -3.02 -3.35 17.71
C LYS A 74 -3.18 -3.26 16.19
N LEU A 75 -2.31 -2.51 15.53
CA LEU A 75 -2.39 -2.24 14.08
C LEU A 75 -0.98 -2.18 13.48
N GLN A 76 -0.82 -2.60 12.23
CA GLN A 76 0.41 -2.39 11.47
C GLN A 76 0.20 -1.26 10.48
N ILE A 77 0.94 -0.16 10.65
CA ILE A 77 0.87 1.00 9.75
C ILE A 77 2.01 0.94 8.74
N LEU A 78 1.66 1.07 7.47
CA LEU A 78 2.58 1.12 6.33
C LEU A 78 2.52 2.50 5.67
N GLN A 79 3.61 2.91 5.05
CA GLN A 79 3.71 4.15 4.29
C GLN A 79 3.63 3.84 2.79
N ARG A 80 2.61 4.38 2.14
CA ARG A 80 2.36 4.25 0.72
C ARG A 80 2.56 5.59 0.01
N ILE A 81 3.15 5.54 -1.18
CA ILE A 81 3.16 6.68 -2.11
C ILE A 81 2.32 6.36 -3.34
N THR A 82 1.52 7.33 -3.81
CA THR A 82 0.79 7.24 -5.08
C THR A 82 1.22 8.36 -6.01
N LEU A 83 1.84 8.00 -7.15
CA LEU A 83 2.25 8.98 -8.16
C LEU A 83 1.23 9.04 -9.30
N HIS A 84 0.73 10.24 -9.59
CA HIS A 84 0.04 10.51 -10.86
C HIS A 84 1.07 10.89 -11.93
N PHE A 85 1.08 10.21 -13.07
CA PHE A 85 2.05 10.48 -14.13
C PHE A 85 1.51 10.25 -15.54
N SER A 86 2.05 11.00 -16.50
CA SER A 86 1.71 10.92 -17.92
C SER A 86 2.89 10.46 -18.78
N ASP A 87 4.13 10.69 -18.32
CA ASP A 87 5.35 10.52 -19.11
C ASP A 87 6.36 9.55 -18.47
N ALA A 88 7.10 8.81 -19.31
CA ALA A 88 8.13 7.87 -18.89
C ALA A 88 9.26 8.52 -18.07
N ASN A 89 9.62 9.77 -18.39
CA ASN A 89 10.69 10.51 -17.72
C ASN A 89 10.37 10.76 -16.24
N GLN A 90 9.10 10.96 -15.91
CA GLN A 90 8.66 11.18 -14.53
C GLN A 90 8.74 9.89 -13.73
N LEU A 91 8.29 8.77 -14.32
CA LEU A 91 8.40 7.46 -13.70
C LEU A 91 9.87 7.13 -13.37
N GLN A 92 10.80 7.39 -14.31
CA GLN A 92 12.23 7.19 -14.07
C GLN A 92 12.80 8.09 -12.96
N LYS A 93 12.40 9.36 -12.91
CA LYS A 93 12.81 10.28 -11.82
C LYS A 93 12.31 9.77 -10.47
N LEU A 94 11.10 9.22 -10.42
CA LEU A 94 10.51 8.68 -9.20
C LEU A 94 11.22 7.40 -8.74
N THR A 95 11.39 6.43 -9.64
CA THR A 95 12.08 5.17 -9.35
C THR A 95 13.51 5.39 -8.82
N LYS A 96 14.20 6.43 -9.32
CA LYS A 96 15.58 6.75 -8.90
C LYS A 96 15.67 7.56 -7.61
N SER A 97 14.57 8.11 -7.10
CA SER A 97 14.61 8.91 -5.88
C SER A 97 14.85 8.03 -4.66
N GLU A 98 15.74 8.48 -3.77
CA GLU A 98 16.03 7.79 -2.51
C GLU A 98 14.81 7.76 -1.58
N ASN A 99 13.91 8.75 -1.66
CA ASN A 99 12.70 8.76 -0.84
C ASN A 99 11.70 7.67 -1.25
N THR A 100 11.60 7.32 -2.54
CA THR A 100 10.75 6.20 -3.00
C THR A 100 11.13 4.88 -2.35
N LYS A 101 12.44 4.65 -2.11
CA LYS A 101 12.94 3.44 -1.46
C LYS A 101 12.54 3.35 0.01
N LYS A 102 12.27 4.49 0.66
CA LYS A 102 11.86 4.56 2.07
C LYS A 102 10.40 4.12 2.26
N TYR A 103 9.53 4.35 1.26
CA TYR A 103 8.13 3.94 1.30
C TYR A 103 7.98 2.41 1.25
N ASP A 104 7.04 1.90 2.04
CA ASP A 104 6.69 0.49 2.09
C ASP A 104 6.05 0.04 0.78
N ILE A 105 5.10 0.82 0.24
CA ILE A 105 4.34 0.48 -0.98
C ILE A 105 4.46 1.61 -2.00
N VAL A 106 4.77 1.26 -3.26
CA VAL A 106 4.81 2.20 -4.38
C VAL A 106 3.63 1.95 -5.32
N SER A 107 2.72 2.92 -5.37
CA SER A 107 1.56 2.92 -6.25
C SER A 107 1.66 4.01 -7.31
N VAL A 108 1.02 3.77 -8.45
CA VAL A 108 0.90 4.77 -9.52
C VAL A 108 -0.52 4.90 -10.06
N VAL A 109 -0.86 6.09 -10.55
CA VAL A 109 -2.08 6.41 -11.28
C VAL A 109 -1.65 6.96 -12.66
N PRO A 110 -1.65 6.12 -13.71
CA PRO A 110 -1.32 6.57 -15.05
C PRO A 110 -2.46 7.41 -15.65
N LYS A 111 -2.12 8.54 -16.28
CA LYS A 111 -3.09 9.44 -16.94
C LYS A 111 -3.26 9.20 -18.45
N SER A 112 -2.40 8.38 -19.03
CA SER A 112 -2.41 8.06 -20.46
C SER A 112 -2.28 6.55 -20.67
N PHE A 113 -2.77 6.06 -21.81
CA PHE A 113 -2.63 4.64 -22.16
C PHE A 113 -1.15 4.21 -22.27
N THR A 114 -0.29 5.10 -22.78
CA THR A 114 1.15 4.86 -22.88
C THR A 114 1.80 4.80 -21.49
N ALA A 115 1.44 5.69 -20.57
CA ALA A 115 1.87 5.64 -19.17
C ALA A 115 1.43 4.33 -18.49
N PHE A 116 0.19 3.89 -18.75
CA PHE A 116 -0.34 2.65 -18.20
C PHE A 116 0.48 1.43 -18.66
N GLN A 117 0.81 1.35 -19.95
CA GLN A 117 1.65 0.28 -20.49
C GLN A 117 3.05 0.25 -19.86
N LEU A 118 3.64 1.43 -19.67
CA LEU A 118 4.93 1.56 -18.99
C LEU A 118 4.87 1.11 -17.53
N ALA A 119 3.80 1.46 -16.81
CA ALA A 119 3.59 1.00 -15.45
C ALA A 119 3.57 -0.54 -15.37
N CYS A 120 2.86 -1.20 -16.28
CA CYS A 120 2.75 -2.66 -16.33
C CYS A 120 4.10 -3.38 -16.57
N ALA A 121 5.07 -2.69 -17.17
CA ALA A 121 6.41 -3.23 -17.45
C ALA A 121 7.44 -2.89 -16.36
N CYS A 122 7.17 -1.93 -15.49
CA CYS A 122 8.11 -1.44 -14.49
C CYS A 122 8.07 -2.30 -13.22
N LYS A 123 9.22 -2.88 -12.84
CA LYS A 123 9.33 -3.77 -11.66
C LYS A 123 9.37 -3.03 -10.33
N ASP A 124 9.67 -1.74 -10.34
CA ASP A 124 9.76 -0.90 -9.15
C ASP A 124 8.39 -0.41 -8.67
N ILE A 125 7.32 -0.75 -9.39
CA ILE A 125 5.94 -0.45 -9.05
C ILE A 125 5.30 -1.70 -8.45
N ASP A 126 4.56 -1.52 -7.36
CA ASP A 126 3.84 -2.60 -6.68
C ASP A 126 2.36 -2.61 -7.08
N LEU A 127 1.75 -1.42 -7.17
CA LEU A 127 0.31 -1.24 -7.32
C LEU A 127 0.00 -0.23 -8.44
N ILE A 128 -0.98 -0.55 -9.28
CA ILE A 128 -1.57 0.38 -10.25
C ILE A 128 -3.00 0.69 -9.82
N SER A 129 -3.28 1.98 -9.67
CA SER A 129 -4.59 2.50 -9.30
C SER A 129 -5.15 3.39 -10.42
N PHE A 130 -6.37 3.90 -10.23
CA PHE A 130 -7.02 4.82 -11.16
C PHE A 130 -7.76 5.92 -10.40
N ASP A 131 -7.92 7.07 -11.05
CA ASP A 131 -8.80 8.13 -10.55
C ASP A 131 -10.19 7.98 -11.18
N ALA A 132 -11.20 7.74 -10.35
CA ALA A 132 -12.59 7.63 -10.80
C ALA A 132 -13.18 8.96 -11.30
N SER A 133 -12.49 10.09 -11.05
CA SER A 133 -12.85 11.43 -11.52
C SER A 133 -12.40 11.68 -12.96
N GLU A 134 -11.42 10.92 -13.45
CA GLU A 134 -10.92 11.01 -14.82
C GLU A 134 -11.59 9.97 -15.74
N HIS A 135 -11.34 10.06 -17.05
CA HIS A 135 -11.86 9.08 -18.00
C HIS A 135 -11.16 7.72 -17.80
N PRO A 136 -11.92 6.61 -17.71
CA PRO A 136 -11.33 5.30 -17.49
C PRO A 136 -10.42 4.91 -18.67
N ILE A 137 -9.20 4.50 -18.35
CA ILE A 137 -8.24 4.01 -19.33
C ILE A 137 -8.45 2.51 -19.48
N PHE A 138 -8.97 2.10 -20.63
CA PHE A 138 -9.17 0.69 -20.95
C PHE A 138 -7.92 0.07 -21.56
N MET A 139 -7.68 -1.18 -21.23
CA MET A 139 -6.44 -1.89 -21.55
C MET A 139 -6.71 -3.22 -22.27
N ASN A 140 -5.67 -3.78 -22.86
CA ASN A 140 -5.77 -5.06 -23.55
C ASN A 140 -5.38 -6.22 -22.62
N ARG A 141 -5.94 -7.41 -22.87
CA ARG A 141 -5.64 -8.65 -22.12
C ARG A 141 -4.13 -8.93 -22.02
N LYS A 142 -3.38 -8.65 -23.08
CA LYS A 142 -1.91 -8.82 -23.12
C LYS A 142 -1.20 -7.96 -22.07
N THR A 143 -1.58 -6.68 -21.97
CA THR A 143 -1.00 -5.73 -21.01
C THR A 143 -1.38 -6.11 -19.57
N TYR A 144 -2.61 -6.57 -19.36
CA TYR A 144 -3.05 -7.04 -18.05
C TYR A 144 -2.25 -8.25 -17.58
N ASN A 145 -2.12 -9.26 -18.44
CA ASN A 145 -1.36 -10.46 -18.12
C ASN A 145 0.14 -10.18 -17.94
N LEU A 146 0.68 -9.18 -18.64
CA LEU A 146 2.06 -8.71 -18.43
C LEU A 146 2.25 -8.16 -17.01
N ALA A 147 1.34 -7.30 -16.54
CA ALA A 147 1.38 -6.77 -15.18
C ALA A 147 1.28 -7.89 -14.14
N VAL A 148 0.33 -8.83 -14.34
CA VAL A 148 0.16 -10.00 -13.46
C VAL A 148 1.42 -10.87 -13.44
N ALA A 149 2.04 -11.14 -14.60
CA ALA A 149 3.30 -11.89 -14.68
C ALA A 149 4.46 -11.18 -13.98
N ASN A 150 4.49 -9.84 -14.05
CA ASN A 150 5.41 -9.01 -13.28
C ASN A 150 5.03 -8.88 -11.81
N SER A 151 3.99 -9.60 -11.34
CA SER A 151 3.44 -9.56 -9.97
C SER A 151 3.03 -8.15 -9.52
N ILE A 152 2.61 -7.30 -10.47
CA ILE A 152 1.99 -6.00 -10.19
C ILE A 152 0.51 -6.23 -9.89
N TYR A 153 -0.01 -5.45 -8.95
CA TYR A 153 -1.40 -5.53 -8.51
C TYR A 153 -2.21 -4.35 -9.04
N PHE A 154 -3.52 -4.55 -9.14
CA PHE A 154 -4.48 -3.54 -9.55
C PHE A 154 -5.36 -3.17 -8.37
N GLU A 155 -5.53 -1.88 -8.14
CA GLU A 155 -6.35 -1.36 -7.06
C GLU A 155 -7.73 -0.95 -7.56
N VAL A 156 -8.77 -1.26 -6.78
CA VAL A 156 -10.11 -0.70 -6.95
C VAL A 156 -10.50 0.02 -5.66
N PRO A 157 -10.32 1.36 -5.60
CA PRO A 157 -10.76 2.15 -4.45
C PRO A 157 -12.29 2.25 -4.43
N TYR A 158 -12.91 1.93 -3.30
CA TYR A 158 -14.37 1.91 -3.19
C TYR A 158 -14.98 3.26 -2.77
N ALA A 159 -14.26 4.15 -2.09
CA ALA A 159 -14.82 5.43 -1.62
C ALA A 159 -15.43 6.30 -2.74
N PRO A 160 -14.84 6.39 -3.95
CA PRO A 160 -15.46 7.11 -5.06
C PRO A 160 -16.83 6.56 -5.44
N ALA A 161 -17.04 5.24 -5.32
CA ALA A 161 -18.32 4.61 -5.65
C ALA A 161 -19.43 4.95 -4.63
N ILE A 162 -19.06 5.20 -3.38
CA ILE A 162 -20.01 5.64 -2.35
C ILE A 162 -20.31 7.14 -2.50
N ALA A 163 -19.29 7.94 -2.82
CA ALA A 163 -19.38 9.40 -2.78
C ALA A 163 -20.26 10.01 -3.88
N ASP A 164 -20.14 9.55 -5.13
CA ASP A 164 -20.85 10.15 -6.27
C ASP A 164 -21.33 9.10 -7.28
N SER A 165 -22.47 9.36 -7.91
CA SER A 165 -23.10 8.45 -8.89
C SER A 165 -22.31 8.32 -10.19
N GLY A 166 -21.66 9.41 -10.65
CA GLY A 166 -20.79 9.41 -11.82
C GLY A 166 -19.53 8.58 -11.57
N LYS A 167 -18.85 8.88 -10.46
CA LYS A 167 -17.66 8.12 -10.02
C LYS A 167 -17.97 6.64 -9.79
N ARG A 168 -19.14 6.32 -9.23
CA ARG A 168 -19.62 4.93 -9.09
C ARG A 168 -19.68 4.19 -10.41
N ARG A 169 -20.23 4.81 -11.46
CA ARG A 169 -20.28 4.21 -12.79
C ARG A 169 -18.87 3.91 -13.30
N THR A 170 -17.95 4.86 -13.18
CA THR A 170 -16.55 4.69 -13.59
C THR A 170 -15.87 3.56 -12.83
N THR A 171 -15.98 3.52 -11.49
CA THR A 171 -15.39 2.46 -10.67
C THR A 171 -15.91 1.07 -11.05
N ILE A 172 -17.23 0.94 -11.25
CA ILE A 172 -17.84 -0.33 -11.68
C ILE A 172 -17.32 -0.71 -13.08
N GLN A 173 -17.29 0.22 -14.02
CA GLN A 173 -16.79 -0.04 -15.38
C GLN A 173 -15.34 -0.54 -15.39
N VAL A 174 -14.45 0.11 -14.63
CA VAL A 174 -13.04 -0.31 -14.53
C VAL A 174 -12.90 -1.69 -13.90
N ALA A 175 -13.63 -1.97 -12.81
CA ALA A 175 -13.56 -3.27 -12.15
C ALA A 175 -14.04 -4.42 -13.06
N HIS A 176 -15.16 -4.22 -13.77
CA HIS A 176 -15.66 -5.18 -14.76
C HIS A 176 -14.70 -5.35 -15.95
N ALA A 177 -13.97 -4.28 -16.31
CA ALA A 177 -12.91 -4.37 -17.31
C ALA A 177 -11.79 -5.30 -16.84
N TYR A 178 -11.32 -5.19 -15.59
CA TYR A 178 -10.32 -6.12 -15.04
C TYR A 178 -10.80 -7.58 -15.02
N HIS A 179 -12.07 -7.81 -14.68
CA HIS A 179 -12.66 -9.15 -14.79
C HIS A 179 -12.61 -9.67 -16.23
N THR A 180 -13.01 -8.83 -17.20
CA THR A 180 -13.01 -9.19 -18.62
C THR A 180 -11.61 -9.49 -19.13
N TYR A 181 -10.59 -8.74 -18.68
CA TYR A 181 -9.24 -8.87 -19.21
C TYR A 181 -8.50 -10.12 -18.71
N GLY A 182 -8.54 -10.35 -17.39
CA GLY A 182 -7.76 -11.41 -16.77
C GLY A 182 -8.41 -12.06 -15.57
N LYS A 183 -9.75 -12.05 -15.50
CA LYS A 183 -10.55 -12.75 -14.47
C LYS A 183 -10.22 -12.28 -13.05
N SER A 184 -9.99 -10.99 -12.90
CA SER A 184 -9.82 -10.35 -11.59
C SER A 184 -8.62 -10.84 -10.79
N LYS A 185 -7.53 -11.21 -11.47
CA LYS A 185 -6.28 -11.60 -10.83
C LYS A 185 -5.55 -10.38 -10.27
N ASN A 186 -4.91 -10.54 -9.12
CA ASN A 186 -4.12 -9.49 -8.45
C ASN A 186 -4.92 -8.20 -8.18
N ILE A 187 -6.22 -8.31 -7.89
CA ILE A 187 -7.04 -7.15 -7.51
C ILE A 187 -6.96 -6.94 -6.01
N ILE A 188 -6.75 -5.69 -5.61
CA ILE A 188 -6.80 -5.22 -4.23
C ILE A 188 -7.96 -4.24 -4.09
N LEU A 189 -8.80 -4.49 -3.09
CA LEU A 189 -9.81 -3.53 -2.67
C LEU A 189 -9.23 -2.66 -1.56
N SER A 190 -9.47 -1.37 -1.67
CA SER A 190 -9.00 -0.38 -0.70
C SER A 190 -10.05 0.70 -0.51
N SER A 191 -9.94 1.45 0.58
CA SER A 191 -10.90 2.50 0.87
C SER A 191 -10.71 3.71 -0.03
N GLY A 192 -9.49 4.21 -0.21
CA GLY A 192 -9.24 5.44 -0.97
C GLY A 192 -9.91 6.64 -0.32
N ILE A 193 -10.07 6.61 1.00
CA ILE A 193 -10.81 7.63 1.74
C ILE A 193 -9.96 8.87 2.01
N THR A 194 -10.62 10.02 1.93
CA THR A 194 -10.16 11.30 2.48
C THR A 194 -10.93 11.68 3.75
N ASP A 195 -12.00 10.96 4.04
CA ASP A 195 -12.93 11.20 5.15
C ASP A 195 -13.28 9.85 5.81
N PHE A 196 -13.08 9.76 7.13
CA PHE A 196 -13.32 8.55 7.92
C PHE A 196 -14.76 8.08 7.87
N LEU A 197 -15.75 8.98 7.67
CA LEU A 197 -17.16 8.60 7.57
C LEU A 197 -17.47 7.64 6.41
N LYS A 198 -16.57 7.55 5.43
CA LYS A 198 -16.69 6.66 4.26
C LYS A 198 -15.97 5.33 4.46
N LEU A 199 -15.28 5.14 5.58
CA LEU A 199 -14.68 3.87 5.95
C LEU A 199 -15.78 2.82 6.22
N ARG A 200 -15.54 1.57 5.84
CA ARG A 200 -16.50 0.47 5.97
C ARG A 200 -15.80 -0.75 6.55
N SER A 201 -16.56 -1.68 7.13
CA SER A 201 -15.97 -2.92 7.63
C SER A 201 -15.49 -3.78 6.45
N PRO A 202 -14.48 -4.64 6.62
CA PRO A 202 -14.00 -5.53 5.56
C PRO A 202 -15.10 -6.41 4.96
N TYR A 203 -16.07 -6.86 5.77
CA TYR A 203 -17.19 -7.66 5.27
C TYR A 203 -18.17 -6.85 4.42
N ASP A 204 -18.43 -5.59 4.77
CA ASP A 204 -19.24 -4.70 3.94
C ASP A 204 -18.54 -4.40 2.60
N VAL A 205 -17.22 -4.21 2.63
CA VAL A 205 -16.42 -4.03 1.42
C VAL A 205 -16.44 -5.30 0.56
N ALA A 206 -16.38 -6.49 1.17
CA ALA A 206 -16.51 -7.75 0.45
C ALA A 206 -17.88 -7.91 -0.21
N ASN A 207 -18.95 -7.45 0.43
CA ASN A 207 -20.28 -7.44 -0.18
C ASN A 207 -20.37 -6.45 -1.34
N LEU A 208 -19.78 -5.26 -1.18
CA LEU A 208 -19.71 -4.25 -2.25
C LEU A 208 -18.91 -4.75 -3.46
N ALA A 209 -17.87 -5.54 -3.22
CA ALA A 209 -17.03 -6.16 -4.25
C ALA A 209 -17.82 -7.04 -5.24
N LEU A 210 -18.94 -7.61 -4.81
CA LEU A 210 -19.81 -8.39 -5.70
C LEU A 210 -20.37 -7.51 -6.83
N LEU A 211 -20.65 -6.22 -6.57
CA LEU A 211 -21.07 -5.27 -7.60
C LEU A 211 -19.95 -4.96 -8.60
N PHE A 212 -18.70 -5.09 -8.17
CA PHE A 212 -17.51 -4.92 -9.00
C PHE A 212 -17.19 -6.17 -9.86
N GLY A 213 -18.01 -7.21 -9.80
CA GLY A 213 -17.83 -8.44 -10.58
C GLY A 213 -16.81 -9.41 -10.00
N LEU A 214 -16.51 -9.29 -8.70
CA LEU A 214 -15.69 -10.25 -7.96
C LEU A 214 -16.57 -11.36 -7.37
N SER A 215 -16.04 -12.58 -7.28
CA SER A 215 -16.65 -13.62 -6.45
C SER A 215 -16.43 -13.31 -4.96
N GLU A 216 -17.21 -13.93 -4.08
CA GLU A 216 -17.05 -13.76 -2.62
C GLU A 216 -15.64 -14.14 -2.15
N GLU A 217 -15.08 -15.22 -2.71
CA GLU A 217 -13.71 -15.66 -2.44
C GLU A 217 -12.69 -14.62 -2.92
N GLN A 218 -12.83 -14.11 -4.14
CA GLN A 218 -11.96 -13.07 -4.68
C GLN A 218 -12.04 -11.79 -3.84
N ALA A 219 -13.24 -11.41 -3.41
CA ALA A 219 -13.46 -10.24 -2.57
C ALA A 219 -12.72 -10.36 -1.23
N LYS A 220 -12.86 -11.49 -0.52
CA LYS A 220 -12.13 -11.73 0.74
C LYS A 220 -10.62 -11.77 0.52
N ASN A 221 -10.17 -12.50 -0.50
CA ASN A 221 -8.76 -12.65 -0.81
C ASN A 221 -8.10 -11.33 -1.23
N SER A 222 -8.86 -10.40 -1.84
CA SER A 222 -8.36 -9.08 -2.26
C SER A 222 -7.91 -8.20 -1.09
N MET A 223 -8.45 -8.43 0.12
CA MET A 223 -8.12 -7.69 1.35
C MET A 223 -7.26 -8.50 2.34
N LEU A 224 -7.05 -9.80 2.07
CA LEU A 224 -6.28 -10.73 2.90
C LEU A 224 -5.02 -11.18 2.17
N ASP A 225 -5.04 -12.36 1.56
CA ASP A 225 -3.86 -13.01 0.98
C ASP A 225 -3.23 -12.21 -0.17
N THR A 226 -4.04 -11.53 -0.97
CA THR A 226 -3.55 -10.68 -2.06
C THR A 226 -2.81 -9.46 -1.51
N CYS A 227 -3.35 -8.82 -0.47
CA CYS A 227 -2.66 -7.74 0.24
C CYS A 227 -1.36 -8.23 0.88
N ARG A 228 -1.36 -9.42 1.47
CA ARG A 228 -0.15 -10.03 2.03
C ARG A 228 0.92 -10.25 0.97
N ALA A 229 0.53 -10.78 -0.19
CA ALA A 229 1.43 -11.02 -1.30
C ALA A 229 2.00 -9.72 -1.89
N LEU A 230 1.20 -8.64 -1.94
CA LEU A 230 1.69 -7.30 -2.29
C LEU A 230 2.71 -6.77 -1.26
N ILE A 231 2.42 -6.87 0.04
CA ILE A 231 3.34 -6.39 1.09
C ILE A 231 4.68 -7.13 1.01
N LEU A 232 4.65 -8.46 0.86
CA LEU A 232 5.86 -9.27 0.72
C LEU A 232 6.67 -8.87 -0.53
N ARG A 233 6.00 -8.62 -1.66
CA ARG A 233 6.64 -8.11 -2.87
C ARG A 233 7.31 -6.76 -2.60
N ALA A 234 6.61 -5.86 -1.94
CA ALA A 234 7.07 -4.50 -1.69
C ALA A 234 8.27 -4.47 -0.72
N GLU A 235 8.30 -5.36 0.26
CA GLU A 235 9.48 -5.65 1.08
C GLU A 235 10.66 -6.15 0.22
N GLY A 236 10.41 -7.10 -0.68
CA GLY A 236 11.43 -7.61 -1.62
C GLY A 236 12.00 -6.53 -2.55
N ARG A 237 11.21 -5.51 -2.90
CA ARG A 237 11.67 -4.32 -3.64
C ARG A 237 12.60 -3.46 -2.77
N ARG A 238 12.28 -3.25 -1.49
CA ARG A 238 13.06 -2.39 -0.58
C ARG A 238 14.41 -2.98 -0.18
N PHE A 239 14.43 -4.26 0.16
CA PHE A 239 15.64 -4.91 0.69
C PHE A 239 16.58 -5.46 -0.39
N SER A 240 16.19 -5.35 -1.67
CA SER A 240 16.88 -5.96 -2.81
C SER A 240 16.97 -7.49 -2.69
N ARG A 241 16.94 -8.19 -3.83
CA ARG A 241 16.85 -9.67 -3.87
C ARG A 241 18.03 -10.40 -3.20
N THR A 242 19.10 -9.69 -2.87
CA THR A 242 20.36 -10.23 -2.36
C THR A 242 20.44 -10.26 -0.83
N ALA A 243 19.57 -9.55 -0.10
CA ALA A 243 19.68 -9.41 1.35
C ALA A 243 18.35 -9.68 2.08
N MET A 244 17.77 -10.87 1.87
CA MET A 244 16.82 -11.42 2.84
C MET A 244 17.60 -12.22 3.89
N THR A 245 18.23 -11.53 4.83
CA THR A 245 18.62 -12.16 6.10
C THR A 245 17.35 -12.38 6.89
N MET A 246 16.75 -13.57 6.78
CA MET A 246 15.80 -14.00 7.79
C MET A 246 16.57 -14.09 9.11
N MET A 247 16.41 -13.11 9.99
CA MET A 247 16.52 -13.39 11.42
C MET A 247 15.35 -14.31 11.76
N ILE A 248 15.51 -15.60 11.48
CA ILE A 248 14.86 -16.60 12.29
C ILE A 248 15.43 -16.32 13.68
N THR A 249 14.63 -15.67 14.52
CA THR A 249 14.90 -15.73 15.94
C THR A 249 14.73 -17.20 16.24
N ASP A 250 15.85 -17.89 16.44
CA ASP A 250 15.85 -19.25 16.95
C ASP A 250 14.98 -19.20 18.20
N LEU A 251 13.79 -19.79 18.07
CA LEU A 251 13.07 -20.24 19.22
C LEU A 251 13.99 -21.32 19.79
N ASP A 252 14.75 -20.96 20.82
CA ASP A 252 15.44 -21.93 21.68
C ASP A 252 14.32 -22.84 22.24
N LEU A 253 14.03 -23.92 21.52
CA LEU A 253 13.08 -24.94 21.89
C LEU A 253 13.82 -25.96 22.76
N ASP A 254 13.25 -26.28 23.92
CA ASP A 254 13.74 -27.38 24.74
C ASP A 254 13.54 -28.73 24.03
N SER A 255 14.14 -29.81 24.55
CA SER A 255 14.03 -31.17 23.97
C SER A 255 12.59 -31.67 23.80
N ASP A 256 11.63 -31.01 24.46
CA ASP A 256 10.20 -31.33 24.43
C ASP A 256 9.35 -30.32 23.63
N GLY A 257 9.97 -29.34 22.96
CA GLY A 257 9.31 -28.45 22.00
C GLY A 257 8.51 -27.28 22.60
N GLU A 258 8.76 -26.91 23.87
CA GLU A 258 8.19 -25.70 24.48
C GLU A 258 9.15 -24.50 24.42
N PRO A 259 8.65 -23.25 24.30
CA PRO A 259 9.47 -22.05 24.22
C PRO A 259 10.01 -21.63 25.59
N MET A 260 11.34 -21.58 25.75
CA MET A 260 11.98 -21.09 26.98
C MET A 260 11.81 -19.58 27.17
N ALA A 261 11.35 -19.17 28.34
CA ALA A 261 11.37 -17.77 28.77
C ALA A 261 12.80 -17.37 29.22
N LYS A 262 13.47 -16.47 28.47
CA LYS A 262 14.78 -15.93 28.88
C LYS A 262 14.60 -15.02 30.11
N ARG A 263 15.16 -15.46 31.24
CA ARG A 263 15.35 -14.64 32.46
C ARG A 263 16.50 -13.66 32.20
N TYR A 264 16.23 -12.36 32.17
CA TYR A 264 17.27 -11.34 32.14
C TYR A 264 18.14 -11.46 33.40
N LYS A 265 19.44 -11.74 33.23
CA LYS A 265 20.44 -11.51 34.27
C LYS A 265 20.90 -10.06 34.15
N THR A 266 20.56 -9.25 35.13
CA THR A 266 21.22 -7.97 35.41
C THR A 266 22.69 -8.26 35.74
N THR A 267 23.62 -7.79 34.90
CA THR A 267 25.01 -7.62 35.30
C THR A 267 25.08 -6.30 36.07
N GLU A 268 24.98 -6.38 37.39
CA GLU A 268 25.43 -5.31 38.28
C GLU A 268 26.96 -5.38 38.37
N ASP A 269 27.53 -4.19 38.38
CA ASP A 269 28.97 -3.88 38.42
C ASP A 269 29.70 -4.56 39.58
N SER A 270 30.92 -5.02 39.33
CA SER A 270 31.91 -5.31 40.37
C SER A 270 33.22 -4.60 40.05
N ASP A 271 33.23 -3.29 40.27
CA ASP A 271 34.44 -2.54 40.62
C ASP A 271 34.72 -2.77 42.11
N SER A 272 35.63 -3.68 42.42
CA SER A 272 36.47 -3.65 43.63
C SER A 272 37.36 -4.90 43.65
N ASP A 273 38.66 -4.73 43.42
CA ASP A 273 39.63 -5.12 44.45
C ASP A 273 41.00 -4.49 44.17
N MET A 274 41.38 -3.65 45.13
CA MET A 274 42.74 -3.26 45.44
C MET A 274 43.48 -4.42 46.08
N SER A 275 44.66 -4.76 45.57
CA SER A 275 45.87 -5.07 46.35
C SER A 275 47.06 -5.25 45.42
#